data_AF-A0A067EL06-F1
#
_entry.id   AF-A0A067EL06-F1
#
_cell.length_a   1.000
_cell.length_b   1.000
_cell.length_c   1.000
_cell.angle_alpha   90.00
_cell.angle_beta   90.00
_cell.angle_gamma   90.00
#
_symmetry.space_group_name_H-M   'P 1'
#
loop_
_entity.id
_entity.type
_entity.pdbx_description
1 polymer ?
#
loop_
_entity_poly.entity_id
_entity_poly.type
_entity_poly.pdbx_seq_one_letter_code
_entity_poly.pdbx_strand_id
1 'polypeptide(L)'
;MQVLQKPVSSIFCASIIMFLLPPSLSSSLQPEQSNNQKMSPKLLSQITVHAFLLWVSMGFLMPVGILIIRMSNREECGRRLRIIYYAHAISQTLALLLATAGAVLSIKNFNNTFNNHHQKIGVALYGIIWLQALIGILRPQRGSKGRSVWFFAHWVLGTAVSLLGILNIYTGLQAYHQKTSRSIRLWTIIFTTEISFIVFFYLLQDKWVYMQKQGVILGNEPRRPHGHDKEVSQQDKP
;
A
#
# COMPACT_ATOMS: atom_id res chain seq x y z
N MET A 1 13.37 -17.68 -17.71
CA MET A 1 12.52 -16.96 -16.73
C MET A 1 11.88 -17.86 -15.67
N GLN A 2 11.77 -19.19 -15.89
CA GLN A 2 11.24 -20.18 -14.93
C GLN A 2 12.09 -20.36 -13.65
N VAL A 3 13.42 -20.17 -13.72
CA VAL A 3 14.32 -20.29 -12.55
C VAL A 3 14.06 -19.20 -11.50
N LEU A 4 13.42 -18.09 -11.89
CA LEU A 4 13.32 -16.86 -11.09
C LEU A 4 11.97 -16.68 -10.37
N GLN A 5 10.95 -17.50 -10.68
CA GLN A 5 9.75 -17.66 -9.84
C GLN A 5 10.06 -18.43 -8.55
N LYS A 6 11.10 -19.27 -8.57
CA LYS A 6 11.48 -20.14 -7.46
C LYS A 6 11.81 -19.41 -6.14
N PRO A 7 12.58 -18.30 -6.09
CA PRO A 7 12.92 -17.65 -4.81
C PRO A 7 11.76 -16.89 -4.15
N VAL A 8 10.93 -16.19 -4.93
CA VAL A 8 9.74 -15.48 -4.40
C VAL A 8 8.68 -16.49 -3.94
N SER A 9 8.50 -17.57 -4.72
CA SER A 9 7.67 -18.70 -4.31
C SER A 9 8.22 -19.39 -3.07
N SER A 10 9.54 -19.51 -2.91
CA SER A 10 10.17 -20.20 -1.77
C SER A 10 10.02 -19.44 -0.45
N ILE A 11 10.19 -18.10 -0.45
CA ILE A 11 9.95 -17.26 0.74
C ILE A 11 8.46 -17.31 1.15
N PHE A 12 7.56 -17.33 0.16
CA PHE A 12 6.13 -17.44 0.41
C PHE A 12 5.72 -18.83 0.94
N CYS A 13 6.26 -19.92 0.38
CA CYS A 13 6.03 -21.27 0.89
C CYS A 13 6.52 -21.43 2.33
N ALA A 14 7.67 -20.85 2.69
CA ALA A 14 8.15 -20.84 4.07
C ALA A 14 7.17 -20.12 5.02
N SER A 15 6.51 -19.07 4.54
CA SER A 15 5.50 -18.31 5.28
C SER A 15 4.20 -19.11 5.47
N ILE A 16 3.82 -19.95 4.50
CA ILE A 16 2.68 -20.89 4.61
C ILE A 16 3.00 -22.05 5.57
N ILE A 17 4.23 -22.57 5.56
CA ILE A 17 4.64 -23.68 6.44
C ILE A 17 4.59 -23.25 7.92
N MET A 18 4.88 -21.99 8.22
CA MET A 18 4.70 -21.40 9.57
C MET A 18 3.23 -21.33 10.03
N PHE A 19 2.26 -21.42 9.12
CA PHE A 19 0.82 -21.48 9.43
C PHE A 19 0.28 -22.90 9.67
N LEU A 20 0.94 -23.91 9.12
CA LEU A 20 0.51 -25.31 9.24
C LEU A 20 1.03 -26.00 10.51
N LEU A 21 1.90 -25.34 11.28
CA LEU A 21 2.29 -25.78 12.61
C LEU A 21 1.15 -25.44 13.59
N PRO A 22 0.45 -26.44 14.16
CA PRO A 22 -0.56 -26.17 15.17
C PRO A 22 0.10 -25.46 16.36
N PRO A 23 -0.49 -24.39 16.90
CA PRO A 23 -0.04 -23.84 18.17
C PRO A 23 -0.23 -24.93 19.22
N SER A 24 0.86 -25.33 19.88
CA SER A 24 0.82 -26.23 21.03
C SER A 24 -0.21 -25.73 22.04
N LEU A 25 -1.25 -26.55 22.22
CA LEU A 25 -2.43 -26.25 23.01
C LEU A 25 -2.10 -26.42 24.49
N SER A 26 -1.61 -25.37 25.16
CA SER A 26 -1.60 -25.35 26.63
C SER A 26 -2.85 -24.63 27.12
N SER A 27 -3.91 -25.40 27.34
CA SER A 27 -5.16 -24.95 27.96
C SER A 27 -4.94 -24.75 29.47
N SER A 28 -4.75 -23.51 29.90
CA SER A 28 -4.92 -23.11 31.30
C SER A 28 -6.26 -22.40 31.43
N LEU A 29 -7.24 -23.10 32.01
CA LEU A 29 -8.49 -22.52 32.49
C LEU A 29 -8.20 -21.60 33.67
N GLN A 30 -8.57 -20.33 33.59
CA GLN A 30 -8.71 -19.44 34.74
C GLN A 30 -10.08 -18.73 34.67
N PRO A 31 -10.69 -18.44 35.82
CA PRO A 31 -12.13 -18.25 35.94
C PRO A 31 -12.58 -16.83 35.56
N GLU A 32 -13.86 -16.72 35.22
CA GLU A 32 -14.57 -15.45 35.05
C GLU A 32 -14.44 -14.55 36.28
N GLN A 33 -14.07 -13.29 36.05
CA GLN A 33 -14.37 -12.20 36.97
C GLN A 33 -14.94 -11.02 36.18
N SER A 34 -16.25 -10.83 36.30
CA SER A 34 -16.91 -9.56 36.03
C SER A 34 -16.46 -8.53 37.08
N ASN A 35 -15.95 -7.37 36.64
CA ASN A 35 -16.18 -6.07 37.29
C ASN A 35 -15.39 -4.96 36.55
N ASN A 36 -16.09 -3.87 36.21
CA ASN A 36 -15.58 -2.54 35.81
C ASN A 36 -14.18 -2.53 35.16
N GLN A 37 -14.10 -2.97 33.91
CA GLN A 37 -12.84 -3.18 33.20
C GLN A 37 -12.15 -1.87 32.80
N LYS A 38 -11.35 -1.31 33.71
CA LYS A 38 -10.16 -0.58 33.30
C LYS A 38 -9.27 -1.57 32.54
N MET A 39 -9.03 -1.35 31.25
CA MET A 39 -8.25 -2.29 30.43
C MET A 39 -6.90 -2.61 31.08
N SER A 40 -6.56 -3.91 31.14
CA SER A 40 -5.24 -4.34 31.60
C SER A 40 -4.14 -3.70 30.75
N PRO A 41 -3.03 -3.23 31.36
CA PRO A 41 -1.89 -2.67 30.63
C PRO A 41 -1.35 -3.60 29.53
N LYS A 42 -1.39 -4.91 29.76
CA LYS A 42 -0.99 -5.93 28.76
C LYS A 42 -1.87 -5.89 27.52
N LEU A 43 -3.19 -5.85 27.70
CA LEU A 43 -4.14 -5.78 26.58
C LEU A 43 -3.97 -4.46 25.80
N LEU A 44 -3.78 -3.34 26.49
CA LEU A 44 -3.53 -2.05 25.85
C LEU A 44 -2.23 -2.04 25.02
N SER A 45 -1.17 -2.66 25.53
CA SER A 45 0.08 -2.85 24.80
C SER A 45 -0.14 -3.69 23.54
N GLN A 46 -0.85 -4.82 23.65
CA GLN A 46 -1.17 -5.67 22.49
C GLN A 46 -2.02 -4.94 21.44
N ILE A 47 -3.00 -4.13 21.85
CA ILE A 47 -3.79 -3.29 20.93
C ILE A 47 -2.89 -2.28 20.21
N THR A 48 -1.95 -1.65 20.92
CA THR A 48 -0.99 -0.72 20.33
C THR A 48 -0.10 -1.40 19.30
N VAL A 49 0.44 -2.59 19.62
CA VAL A 49 1.25 -3.38 18.69
C VAL A 49 0.43 -3.80 17.47
N HIS A 50 -0.80 -4.28 17.66
CA HIS A 50 -1.71 -4.61 16.55
C HIS A 50 -1.93 -3.41 15.62
N ALA A 51 -2.26 -2.25 16.19
CA ALA A 51 -2.49 -1.03 15.42
C ALA A 51 -1.24 -0.60 14.65
N PHE A 52 -0.06 -0.65 15.27
CA PHE A 52 1.20 -0.30 14.62
C PHE A 52 1.56 -1.26 13.47
N LEU A 53 1.44 -2.58 13.70
CA LEU A 53 1.69 -3.59 12.67
C LEU A 53 0.78 -3.38 11.45
N LEU A 54 -0.51 -3.15 11.66
CA LEU A 54 -1.46 -2.96 10.57
C LEU A 54 -1.35 -1.59 9.91
N TRP A 55 -0.93 -0.54 10.62
CA TRP A 55 -0.58 0.73 9.99
C TRP A 55 0.61 0.55 9.05
N VAL A 56 1.74 0.02 9.54
CA VAL A 56 2.94 -0.18 8.71
C VAL A 56 2.64 -1.08 7.51
N SER A 57 1.85 -2.14 7.71
CA SER A 57 1.43 -3.03 6.64
C SER A 57 0.51 -2.36 5.61
N MET A 58 -0.68 -1.94 6.04
CA MET A 58 -1.78 -1.57 5.15
C MET A 58 -1.84 -0.08 4.83
N GLY A 59 -1.40 0.76 5.77
CA GLY A 59 -1.31 2.20 5.60
C GLY A 59 -0.10 2.62 4.77
N PHE A 60 1.04 1.95 4.98
CA PHE A 60 2.31 2.35 4.38
C PHE A 60 2.84 1.37 3.31
N LEU A 61 3.25 0.15 3.69
CA LEU A 61 3.95 -0.77 2.77
C LEU A 61 3.10 -1.14 1.56
N MET A 62 1.82 -1.48 1.77
CA MET A 62 0.92 -1.89 0.69
C MET A 62 0.75 -0.77 -0.36
N PRO A 63 0.39 0.48 -0.01
CA PRO A 63 0.34 1.59 -0.98
C PRO A 63 1.71 1.95 -1.59
N VAL A 64 2.79 1.94 -0.81
CA VAL A 64 4.15 2.20 -1.33
C VAL A 64 4.54 1.16 -2.38
N GLY A 65 4.26 -0.12 -2.14
CA GLY A 65 4.49 -1.17 -3.11
C GLY A 65 3.70 -0.96 -4.41
N ILE A 66 2.48 -0.41 -4.34
CA ILE A 66 1.70 -0.01 -5.52
C ILE A 66 2.37 1.15 -6.26
N LEU A 67 2.81 2.19 -5.56
CA LEU A 67 3.53 3.31 -6.17
C LEU A 67 4.82 2.83 -6.86
N ILE A 68 5.56 1.91 -6.25
CA ILE A 68 6.78 1.32 -6.82
C ILE A 68 6.46 0.63 -8.15
N ILE A 69 5.51 -0.31 -8.18
CA ILE A 69 5.24 -1.07 -9.41
C ILE A 69 4.72 -0.18 -10.54
N ARG A 70 4.00 0.90 -10.23
CA ARG A 70 3.54 1.87 -11.24
C ARG A 70 4.68 2.58 -11.96
N MET A 71 5.85 2.73 -11.34
CA MET A 71 7.04 3.27 -12.02
C MET A 71 7.49 2.41 -13.20
N SER A 72 7.06 1.14 -13.26
CA SER A 72 7.35 0.25 -14.40
C SER A 72 6.71 0.70 -15.71
N ASN A 73 5.66 1.53 -15.68
CA ASN A 73 4.99 2.04 -16.88
C ASN A 73 5.90 2.88 -17.78
N ARG A 74 7.06 3.31 -17.27
CA ARG A 74 8.04 4.16 -17.98
C ARG A 74 9.27 3.40 -18.46
N GLU A 75 9.33 2.09 -18.20
CA GLU A 75 10.54 1.29 -18.41
C GLU A 75 10.32 0.23 -19.49
N GLU A 76 11.00 0.42 -20.63
CA GLU A 76 11.00 -0.54 -21.74
C GLU A 76 12.02 -1.66 -21.49
N CYS A 77 11.59 -2.67 -20.72
CA CYS A 77 12.35 -3.90 -20.45
C CYS A 77 13.73 -3.68 -19.78
N GLY A 78 14.42 -4.77 -19.40
CA GLY A 78 15.77 -4.71 -18.81
C GLY A 78 15.85 -4.74 -17.28
N ARG A 79 16.99 -4.29 -16.74
CA ARG A 79 17.37 -4.44 -15.32
C ARG A 79 16.49 -3.63 -14.37
N ARG A 80 16.16 -2.38 -14.72
CA ARG A 80 15.37 -1.47 -13.87
C ARG A 80 13.95 -1.98 -13.65
N LEU A 81 13.29 -2.45 -14.70
CA LEU A 81 11.97 -3.09 -14.62
C LEU A 81 11.96 -4.30 -13.68
N ARG A 82 13.05 -5.09 -13.69
CA ARG A 82 13.22 -6.24 -12.79
C ARG A 82 13.36 -5.78 -11.33
N ILE A 83 14.17 -4.74 -11.07
CA ILE A 83 14.35 -4.16 -9.73
C ILE A 83 13.02 -3.64 -9.20
N ILE A 84 12.27 -2.88 -10.00
CA ILE A 84 10.95 -2.35 -9.62
C ILE A 84 9.99 -3.48 -9.25
N TYR A 85 9.94 -4.55 -10.04
CA TYR A 85 9.12 -5.72 -9.74
C TYR A 85 9.52 -6.39 -8.42
N TYR A 86 10.82 -6.56 -8.15
CA TYR A 86 11.28 -7.13 -6.89
C TYR A 86 10.99 -6.23 -5.69
N ALA A 87 11.22 -4.93 -5.82
CA ALA A 87 10.90 -3.97 -4.77
C ALA A 87 9.40 -4.00 -4.43
N HIS A 88 8.53 -4.08 -5.43
CA HIS A 88 7.10 -4.32 -5.22
C HIS A 88 6.86 -5.65 -4.50
N ALA A 89 7.37 -6.77 -5.01
CA ALA A 89 7.12 -8.09 -4.42
C ALA A 89 7.60 -8.21 -2.97
N ILE A 90 8.78 -7.67 -2.66
CA ILE A 90 9.33 -7.64 -1.30
C ILE A 90 8.45 -6.79 -0.39
N SER A 91 8.11 -5.57 -0.82
CA SER A 91 7.22 -4.67 -0.06
C SER A 91 5.87 -5.33 0.23
N GLN A 92 5.25 -5.99 -0.76
CA GLN A 92 3.98 -6.69 -0.58
C GLN A 92 4.09 -7.94 0.32
N THR A 93 5.22 -8.64 0.25
CA THR A 93 5.48 -9.79 1.13
C THR A 93 5.62 -9.34 2.58
N LEU A 94 6.36 -8.25 2.84
CA LEU A 94 6.48 -7.67 4.18
C LEU A 94 5.11 -7.17 4.70
N ALA A 95 4.32 -6.52 3.85
CA ALA A 95 2.97 -6.11 4.21
C ALA A 95 2.10 -7.31 4.61
N LEU A 96 2.09 -8.39 3.82
CA LEU A 96 1.37 -9.62 4.11
C LEU A 96 1.79 -10.26 5.45
N LEU A 97 3.10 -10.33 5.72
CA LEU A 97 3.63 -10.88 6.96
C LEU A 97 3.22 -10.08 8.19
N LEU A 98 3.30 -8.74 8.12
CA LEU A 98 2.85 -7.86 9.20
C LEU A 98 1.32 -7.90 9.39
N ALA A 99 0.55 -7.96 8.30
CA ALA A 99 -0.90 -8.12 8.36
C ALA A 99 -1.29 -9.43 9.05
N THR A 100 -0.59 -10.50 8.69
CA THR A 100 -0.69 -11.81 9.34
C THR A 100 -0.37 -11.74 10.83
N ALA A 101 0.75 -11.13 11.21
CA ALA A 101 1.13 -11.00 12.61
C ALA A 101 0.08 -10.21 13.40
N GLY A 102 -0.44 -9.12 12.83
CA GLY A 102 -1.54 -8.34 13.41
C GLY A 102 -2.84 -9.14 13.56
N ALA A 103 -3.20 -9.94 12.56
CA ALA A 103 -4.39 -10.81 12.60
C ALA A 103 -4.25 -11.90 13.67
N VAL A 104 -3.11 -12.60 13.73
CA VAL A 104 -2.82 -13.62 14.74
C VAL A 104 -2.87 -13.01 16.15
N LEU A 105 -2.29 -11.82 16.34
CA LEU A 105 -2.33 -11.10 17.61
C LEU A 105 -3.79 -10.81 18.03
N SER A 106 -4.63 -10.38 17.08
CA SER A 106 -6.06 -10.12 17.33
C SER A 106 -6.84 -11.38 17.68
N ILE A 107 -6.65 -12.47 16.93
CA ILE A 107 -7.36 -13.73 17.15
C ILE A 107 -7.00 -14.33 18.51
N LYS A 108 -5.72 -14.29 18.90
CA LYS A 108 -5.25 -14.92 20.13
C LYS A 108 -5.56 -14.12 21.40
N ASN A 109 -5.64 -12.78 21.32
CA ASN A 109 -5.62 -11.94 22.53
C ASN A 109 -6.83 -11.03 22.68
N PHE A 110 -7.63 -10.81 21.63
CA PHE A 110 -8.76 -9.89 21.68
C PHE A 110 -10.09 -10.63 21.68
N ASN A 111 -11.11 -9.99 22.25
CA ASN A 111 -12.48 -10.48 22.15
C ASN A 111 -13.05 -10.15 20.75
N ASN A 112 -13.23 -11.17 19.92
CA ASN A 112 -13.68 -11.06 18.53
C ASN A 112 -15.18 -11.37 18.42
N THR A 113 -16.03 -10.52 19.03
CA THR A 113 -17.50 -10.65 18.93
C THR A 113 -18.07 -10.16 17.59
N PHE A 114 -17.24 -9.56 16.73
CA PHE A 114 -17.60 -9.01 15.41
C PHE A 114 -18.77 -8.01 15.47
N ASN A 115 -18.90 -7.27 16.57
CA ASN A 115 -19.99 -6.33 16.78
C ASN A 115 -19.72 -4.92 16.20
N ASN A 116 -18.50 -4.65 15.75
CA ASN A 116 -18.11 -3.37 15.17
C ASN A 116 -17.59 -3.53 13.72
N HIS A 117 -17.66 -2.43 12.97
CA HIS A 117 -17.26 -2.39 11.56
C HIS A 117 -15.79 -2.77 11.36
N HIS A 118 -14.90 -2.36 12.26
CA HIS A 118 -13.47 -2.66 12.17
C HIS A 118 -13.20 -4.18 12.18
N GLN A 119 -13.84 -4.94 13.08
CA GLN A 119 -13.67 -6.40 13.11
C GLN A 119 -14.22 -7.08 11.86
N LYS A 120 -15.41 -6.67 11.38
CA LYS A 120 -16.04 -7.24 10.18
C LYS A 120 -15.22 -6.95 8.92
N ILE A 121 -14.77 -5.71 8.75
CA ILE A 121 -13.90 -5.31 7.63
C ILE A 121 -12.55 -6.00 7.76
N GLY A 122 -11.95 -6.04 8.95
CA GLY A 122 -10.64 -6.63 9.20
C GLY A 122 -10.55 -8.11 8.82
N VAL A 123 -11.54 -8.94 9.18
CA VAL A 123 -11.53 -10.36 8.82
C VAL A 123 -11.71 -10.57 7.32
N ALA A 124 -12.63 -9.83 6.68
CA ALA A 124 -12.84 -9.88 5.24
C ALA A 124 -11.56 -9.42 4.49
N LEU A 125 -10.97 -8.31 4.94
CA LEU A 125 -9.72 -7.75 4.43
C LEU A 125 -8.58 -8.78 4.52
N TYR A 126 -8.46 -9.49 5.64
CA TYR A 126 -7.41 -10.50 5.80
C TYR A 126 -7.52 -11.62 4.77
N GLY A 127 -8.75 -12.10 4.49
CA GLY A 127 -8.98 -13.10 3.45
C GLY A 127 -8.59 -12.59 2.05
N ILE A 128 -9.00 -11.37 1.68
CA ILE A 128 -8.69 -10.82 0.36
C ILE A 128 -7.21 -10.46 0.18
N ILE A 129 -6.47 -10.16 1.26
CA ILE A 129 -5.00 -9.96 1.19
C ILE A 129 -4.32 -11.26 0.74
N TRP A 130 -4.70 -12.40 1.32
CA TRP A 130 -4.17 -13.70 0.90
C TRP A 130 -4.57 -14.07 -0.52
N LEU A 131 -5.82 -13.80 -0.91
CA LEU A 131 -6.28 -13.98 -2.29
C LEU A 131 -5.45 -13.13 -3.27
N GLN A 132 -5.19 -11.88 -2.94
CA GLN A 132 -4.36 -10.97 -3.74
C GLN A 132 -2.93 -11.48 -3.88
N ALA A 133 -2.34 -12.01 -2.79
CA ALA A 133 -1.02 -12.62 -2.82
C ALA A 133 -0.98 -13.88 -3.71
N LEU A 134 -1.98 -14.76 -3.59
CA LEU A 134 -2.11 -15.96 -4.42
C LEU A 134 -2.22 -15.60 -5.91
N ILE A 135 -3.07 -14.64 -6.27
CA ILE A 135 -3.19 -14.15 -7.64
C ILE A 135 -1.84 -13.58 -8.10
N GLY A 136 -1.14 -12.83 -7.25
CA GLY A 136 0.20 -12.31 -7.54
C GLY A 136 1.24 -13.40 -7.87
N ILE A 137 1.15 -14.56 -7.22
CA ILE A 137 2.04 -15.71 -7.45
C ILE A 137 1.69 -16.44 -8.75
N LEU A 138 0.40 -16.58 -9.04
CA LEU A 138 -0.12 -17.19 -10.27
C LEU A 138 0.03 -16.29 -11.51
N ARG A 139 0.91 -15.29 -11.43
CA ARG A 139 1.25 -14.34 -12.50
C ARG A 139 1.65 -15.07 -13.79
N PRO A 140 0.85 -14.97 -14.88
CA PRO A 140 1.14 -15.65 -16.15
C PRO A 140 2.41 -15.12 -16.82
N GLN A 141 3.01 -15.90 -17.72
CA GLN A 141 4.13 -15.44 -18.54
C GLN A 141 3.74 -14.25 -19.42
N ARG A 142 4.71 -13.39 -19.77
CA ARG A 142 4.46 -12.28 -20.71
C ARG A 142 4.05 -12.84 -22.08
N GLY A 143 3.09 -12.19 -22.73
CA GLY A 143 2.57 -12.59 -24.04
C GLY A 143 1.49 -13.69 -24.01
N SER A 144 1.17 -14.27 -22.85
CA SER A 144 0.10 -15.28 -22.77
C SER A 144 -1.30 -14.65 -22.82
N LYS A 145 -2.28 -15.37 -23.39
CA LYS A 145 -3.68 -14.90 -23.55
C LYS A 145 -4.31 -14.46 -22.21
N GLY A 146 -4.01 -15.17 -21.11
CA GLY A 146 -4.55 -14.87 -19.78
C GLY A 146 -3.89 -13.67 -19.06
N ARG A 147 -2.81 -13.10 -19.60
CA ARG A 147 -2.02 -12.06 -18.94
C ARG A 147 -2.81 -10.77 -18.69
N SER A 148 -3.66 -10.36 -19.65
CA SER A 148 -4.48 -9.15 -19.54
C SER A 148 -5.55 -9.29 -18.46
N VAL A 149 -6.28 -10.42 -18.47
CA VAL A 149 -7.31 -10.74 -17.46
C VAL A 149 -6.68 -10.81 -16.06
N TRP A 150 -5.55 -11.49 -15.92
CA TRP A 150 -4.79 -11.52 -14.66
C TRP A 150 -4.42 -10.11 -14.20
N PHE A 151 -3.90 -9.27 -15.10
CA PHE A 151 -3.47 -7.92 -14.75
C PHE A 151 -4.65 -7.08 -14.25
N PHE A 152 -5.78 -7.12 -14.96
CA PHE A 152 -6.99 -6.41 -14.57
C PHE A 152 -7.49 -6.88 -13.19
N ALA A 153 -7.65 -8.20 -13.01
CA ALA A 153 -8.09 -8.77 -11.74
C ALA A 153 -7.16 -8.42 -10.57
N HIS A 154 -5.84 -8.59 -10.77
CA HIS A 154 -4.83 -8.28 -9.75
C HIS A 154 -4.78 -6.78 -9.43
N TRP A 155 -4.98 -5.92 -10.44
CA TRP A 155 -5.01 -4.46 -10.25
C TRP A 155 -6.27 -4.00 -9.50
N VAL A 156 -7.46 -4.48 -9.90
CA VAL A 156 -8.73 -4.16 -9.21
C VAL A 156 -8.69 -4.65 -7.77
N LEU A 157 -8.32 -5.92 -7.56
CA LEU A 157 -8.29 -6.50 -6.22
C LEU A 157 -7.23 -5.82 -5.33
N GLY A 158 -6.04 -5.53 -5.88
CA GLY A 158 -5.00 -4.78 -5.15
C GLY A 158 -5.46 -3.39 -4.74
N THR A 159 -6.18 -2.69 -5.62
CA THR A 159 -6.77 -1.38 -5.30
C THR A 159 -7.81 -1.50 -4.19
N ALA A 160 -8.69 -2.50 -4.27
CA ALA A 160 -9.69 -2.75 -3.24
C ALA A 160 -9.06 -3.08 -1.88
N VAL A 161 -8.01 -3.93 -1.86
CA VAL A 161 -7.24 -4.27 -0.65
C VAL A 161 -6.64 -3.02 0.00
N SER A 162 -6.03 -2.12 -0.79
CA SER A 162 -5.48 -0.88 -0.26
C SER A 162 -6.55 0.06 0.31
N LEU A 163 -7.66 0.25 -0.40
CA LEU A 163 -8.75 1.11 0.08
C LEU A 163 -9.37 0.56 1.36
N LEU A 164 -9.68 -0.74 1.39
CA LEU A 164 -10.22 -1.40 2.58
C LEU A 164 -9.22 -1.38 3.73
N GLY A 165 -7.93 -1.49 3.47
CA GLY A 165 -6.86 -1.31 4.48
C GLY A 165 -6.90 0.06 5.15
N ILE A 166 -6.97 1.13 4.36
CA ILE A 166 -7.07 2.51 4.85
C ILE A 166 -8.35 2.70 5.67
N LEU A 167 -9.50 2.24 5.16
CA LEU A 167 -10.78 2.30 5.88
C LEU A 167 -10.73 1.51 7.20
N ASN A 168 -10.06 0.36 7.20
CA ASN A 168 -9.93 -0.48 8.38
C ASN A 168 -9.06 0.18 9.47
N ILE A 169 -8.05 0.98 9.08
CA ILE A 169 -7.23 1.76 10.02
C ILE A 169 -8.07 2.88 10.66
N TYR A 170 -8.84 3.64 9.87
CA TYR A 170 -9.72 4.68 10.42
C TYR A 170 -10.78 4.11 11.38
N THR A 171 -11.45 3.03 10.98
CA THR A 171 -12.42 2.36 11.87
C THR A 171 -11.76 1.74 13.10
N GLY A 172 -10.51 1.27 12.98
CA GLY A 172 -9.70 0.78 14.11
C GLY A 172 -9.33 1.88 15.10
N LEU A 173 -8.96 3.08 14.62
CA LEU A 173 -8.74 4.25 15.48
C LEU A 173 -10.04 4.63 16.22
N GLN A 174 -11.18 4.63 15.54
CA GLN A 174 -12.47 4.91 16.19
C GLN A 174 -12.81 3.85 17.25
N ALA A 175 -12.60 2.56 16.96
CA ALA A 175 -12.78 1.49 17.93
C ALA A 175 -11.84 1.63 19.13
N TYR A 176 -10.60 2.06 18.91
CA TYR A 176 -9.64 2.37 19.98
C TYR A 176 -10.14 3.52 20.86
N HIS A 177 -10.63 4.61 20.26
CA HIS A 177 -11.19 5.74 20.99
C HIS A 177 -12.38 5.32 21.86
N GLN A 178 -13.35 4.60 21.28
CA GLN A 178 -14.53 4.10 22.00
C GLN A 178 -14.15 3.22 23.19
N LYS A 179 -13.12 2.37 23.03
CA LYS A 179 -12.71 1.43 24.08
C LYS A 179 -11.85 2.08 25.17
N THR A 180 -11.02 3.06 24.82
CA THR A 180 -10.03 3.65 25.75
C THR A 180 -10.39 5.05 26.26
N SER A 181 -11.36 5.72 25.62
CA SER A 181 -11.63 7.16 25.75
C SER A 181 -10.42 8.07 25.49
N ARG A 182 -9.32 7.55 24.92
CA ARG A 182 -8.12 8.34 24.60
C ARG A 182 -8.30 9.08 23.28
N SER A 183 -7.78 10.29 23.20
CA SER A 183 -7.83 11.08 21.97
C SER A 183 -7.06 10.39 20.82
N ILE A 184 -7.71 10.28 19.67
CA ILE A 184 -7.14 9.74 18.43
C ILE A 184 -6.82 10.83 17.41
N ARG A 185 -7.04 12.11 17.76
CA ARG A 185 -6.92 13.25 16.84
C ARG A 185 -5.54 13.32 16.19
N LEU A 186 -4.47 13.20 17.00
CA LEU A 186 -3.10 13.26 16.50
C LEU A 186 -2.82 12.13 15.50
N TRP A 187 -3.14 10.89 15.85
CA TRP A 187 -2.96 9.72 14.98
C TRP A 187 -3.76 9.84 13.68
N THR A 188 -4.98 10.37 13.76
CA THR A 188 -5.83 10.62 12.59
C THR A 188 -5.21 11.66 11.67
N ILE A 189 -4.67 12.77 12.21
CA ILE A 189 -3.99 13.81 11.41
C ILE A 189 -2.76 13.24 10.71
N ILE A 190 -1.92 12.50 11.44
CA ILE A 190 -0.70 11.88 10.89
C ILE A 190 -1.08 10.92 9.75
N PHE A 191 -2.03 10.02 9.98
CA PHE A 191 -2.46 9.06 8.97
C PHE A 191 -3.09 9.73 7.76
N THR A 192 -3.96 10.74 7.97
CA THR A 192 -4.58 11.50 6.87
C THR A 192 -3.53 12.22 6.03
N THR A 193 -2.52 12.79 6.68
CA THR A 193 -1.39 13.46 6.01
C THR A 193 -0.58 12.47 5.19
N GLU A 194 -0.24 11.32 5.77
CA GLU A 194 0.45 10.22 5.07
C GLU A 194 -0.31 9.77 3.82
N ILE A 195 -1.61 9.48 3.94
CA ILE A 195 -2.46 9.08 2.80
C ILE A 195 -2.55 10.21 1.75
N SER A 196 -2.62 11.47 2.17
CA SER A 196 -2.63 12.62 1.25
C SER A 196 -1.35 12.69 0.44
N PHE A 197 -0.18 12.46 1.05
CA PHE A 197 1.09 12.37 0.33
C PHE A 197 1.12 11.18 -0.65
N ILE A 198 0.65 10.00 -0.22
CA ILE A 198 0.56 8.82 -1.09
C ILE A 198 -0.31 9.09 -2.31
N VAL A 199 -1.49 9.69 -2.12
CA VAL A 199 -2.40 10.08 -3.21
C VAL A 199 -1.77 11.14 -4.10
N PHE A 200 -1.11 12.14 -3.53
CA PHE A 200 -0.38 13.16 -4.30
C PHE A 200 0.68 12.51 -5.20
N PHE A 201 1.52 11.62 -4.67
CA PHE A 201 2.53 10.92 -5.48
C PHE A 201 1.89 10.00 -6.53
N TYR A 202 0.78 9.34 -6.20
CA TYR A 202 0.01 8.53 -7.15
C TYR A 202 -0.44 9.38 -8.35
N LEU A 203 -1.04 10.55 -8.11
CA LEU A 203 -1.50 11.46 -9.15
C LEU A 203 -0.33 12.09 -9.92
N LEU A 204 0.76 12.43 -9.23
CA LEU A 204 1.96 12.98 -9.81
C LEU A 204 2.59 11.98 -10.81
N GLN A 205 2.58 10.68 -10.49
CA GLN A 205 3.10 9.65 -11.41
C GLN A 205 2.40 9.67 -12.77
N ASP A 206 1.11 9.98 -12.83
CA ASP A 206 0.34 10.02 -14.08
C ASP A 206 0.63 11.29 -14.89
N LYS A 207 0.80 12.43 -14.22
CA LYS A 207 1.01 13.73 -14.89
C LYS A 207 2.47 14.04 -15.20
N TRP A 208 3.43 13.35 -14.59
CA TRP A 208 4.86 13.67 -14.73
C TRP A 208 5.34 13.76 -16.19
N VAL A 209 5.00 12.78 -17.03
CA VAL A 209 5.43 12.76 -18.43
C VAL A 209 4.83 13.94 -19.20
N TYR A 210 3.58 14.30 -18.91
CA TYR A 210 2.92 15.46 -19.48
C TYR A 210 3.62 16.76 -19.06
N MET A 211 3.95 16.92 -17.78
CA MET A 211 4.65 18.12 -17.28
C MET A 211 6.03 18.30 -17.92
N GLN A 212 6.80 17.21 -18.06
CA GLN A 212 8.10 17.24 -18.73
C GLN A 212 7.98 17.72 -20.18
N LYS A 213 6.94 17.29 -20.91
CA LYS A 213 6.70 17.72 -22.29
C LYS A 213 6.33 19.20 -22.40
N GLN A 214 5.57 19.75 -21.44
CA GLN A 214 5.21 21.18 -21.44
C GLN A 214 6.42 22.09 -21.21
N GLY A 215 7.37 21.69 -20.36
CA GLY A 215 8.59 22.45 -20.13
C GLY A 215 9.51 22.54 -21.35
N VAL A 216 9.51 21.53 -22.22
CA VAL A 216 10.35 21.49 -23.43
C VAL A 216 9.79 22.37 -24.56
N ILE A 217 8.45 22.53 -24.67
CA ILE A 217 7.82 23.33 -25.74
C ILE A 217 8.11 24.83 -25.59
N LEU A 218 8.17 25.36 -24.36
CA LEU A 218 8.52 26.77 -24.09
C LEU A 218 9.99 27.12 -24.40
N GLY A 219 10.89 26.14 -24.47
CA GLY A 219 12.31 26.38 -24.76
C GLY A 219 12.64 26.59 -26.25
N ASN A 220 11.72 26.21 -27.15
CA ASN A 220 11.92 26.24 -28.60
C ASN A 220 11.09 27.31 -29.34
N GLU A 221 10.44 28.23 -28.64
CA GLU A 221 9.85 29.43 -29.26
C GLU A 221 10.98 30.27 -29.88
N PRO A 222 11.01 30.47 -31.22
CA PRO A 222 11.99 31.36 -31.84
C PRO A 222 11.75 32.78 -31.31
N ARG A 223 12.76 33.41 -30.69
CA ARG A 223 12.70 34.84 -30.37
C ARG A 223 12.42 35.60 -31.67
N ARG A 224 11.21 36.15 -31.81
CA ARG A 224 10.93 37.11 -32.88
C ARG A 224 11.89 38.29 -32.70
N PRO A 225 12.62 38.71 -33.75
CA PRO A 225 13.41 39.92 -33.66
C PRO A 225 12.45 41.09 -33.53
N HIS A 226 12.59 41.86 -32.45
CA HIS A 226 11.91 43.14 -32.30
C HIS A 226 12.33 44.03 -33.48
N GLY A 227 11.35 44.43 -34.29
CA GLY A 227 11.53 45.45 -35.31
C GLY A 227 12.02 46.73 -34.67
N HIS A 228 13.16 47.23 -35.16
CA HIS A 228 13.65 48.55 -34.82
C HIS A 228 13.22 49.48 -35.95
N ASP A 229 12.08 50.15 -35.76
CA ASP A 229 11.75 51.34 -36.51
C ASP A 229 12.68 52.46 -36.05
N LYS A 230 13.54 52.96 -36.95
CA LYS A 230 13.90 54.39 -37.01
C LYS A 230 14.22 54.81 -38.45
N GLU A 231 13.49 55.84 -38.82
CA GLU A 231 13.43 56.58 -40.08
C GLU A 231 14.59 57.59 -40.22
N VAL A 232 14.77 58.11 -41.44
CA VAL A 232 15.46 59.37 -41.86
C VAL A 232 16.96 59.32 -42.15
N SER A 233 17.34 59.41 -43.43
CA SER A 233 17.78 60.67 -44.07
C SER A 233 18.09 60.50 -45.56
N GLN A 234 17.55 61.41 -46.37
CA GLN A 234 17.99 61.71 -47.74
C GLN A 234 19.46 62.20 -47.76
N GLN A 235 19.99 62.31 -48.99
CA GLN A 235 21.13 63.14 -49.46
C GLN A 235 22.45 62.35 -49.65
N ASP A 236 23.18 62.36 -50.77
CA ASP A 236 23.19 63.15 -52.01
C ASP A 236 23.87 62.35 -53.16
N LYS A 237 23.70 62.83 -54.40
CA LYS A 237 24.24 62.33 -55.69
C LYS A 237 25.78 62.59 -55.84
N PRO A 238 26.50 62.02 -56.83
CA PRO A 238 26.35 62.32 -58.27
C PRO A 238 25.99 61.13 -59.18
#